data_AF-A0A6I5RQL4-F1
#
_entry.id   AF-A0A6I5RQL4-F1
#
_cell.length_a   1.000
_cell.length_b   1.000
_cell.length_c   1.000
_cell.angle_alpha   90.00
_cell.angle_beta   90.00
_cell.angle_gamma   90.00
#
_symmetry.space_group_name_H-M   'P 1'
#
loop_
_entity.id
_entity.type
_entity.pdbx_description
1 polymer ?
#
loop_
_entity_poly.entity_id
_entity_poly.type
_entity_poly.pdbx_seq_one_letter_code
_entity_poly.pdbx_strand_id
1 'polypeptide(L)' 'MTATQTLQGKVAFVQGGSRGIGAAIVKRLAREGAAVAFTYVSSAERPMLWSVK' A
#
# COMPACT_ATOMS: atom_id res chain seq x y z
N MET A 1 -8.01 15.85 -21.83
CA MET A 1 -8.48 16.26 -20.50
C MET A 1 -7.32 16.07 -19.53
N THR A 2 -6.73 17.16 -19.03
CA THR A 2 -5.66 17.12 -18.03
C THR A 2 -6.21 16.53 -16.74
N ALA A 3 -5.66 15.40 -16.29
CA ALA A 3 -6.02 14.85 -14.99
C ALA A 3 -5.53 15.82 -13.91
N THR A 4 -6.45 16.54 -13.30
CA THR A 4 -6.16 17.37 -12.13
C THR A 4 -5.74 16.45 -11.00
N GLN A 5 -4.49 16.57 -10.53
CA GLN A 5 -3.97 15.83 -9.39
C GLN A 5 -4.60 16.37 -8.10
N THR A 6 -5.80 15.91 -7.80
CA THR A 6 -6.68 16.39 -6.71
C THR A 6 -6.08 16.26 -5.32
N LEU A 7 -5.11 15.37 -5.14
CA LEU A 7 -4.51 15.06 -3.84
C LEU A 7 -3.02 15.42 -3.77
N GLN A 8 -2.53 16.24 -4.70
CA GLN A 8 -1.14 16.66 -4.72
C GLN A 8 -0.73 17.30 -3.38
N GLY A 9 0.35 16.78 -2.78
CA GLY A 9 0.89 17.27 -1.51
C GLY A 9 0.11 16.83 -0.27
N LYS A 10 -0.88 15.95 -0.40
CA LYS A 10 -1.58 15.34 0.73
C LYS A 10 -0.91 14.04 1.15
N VAL A 11 -1.05 13.70 2.43
CA VAL A 11 -0.56 12.44 3.01
C VAL A 11 -1.77 11.59 3.40
N ALA A 12 -1.76 10.30 3.05
CA ALA A 12 -2.81 9.35 3.39
C ALA A 12 -2.24 8.09 4.04
N PHE A 13 -2.94 7.54 5.02
CA PHE A 13 -2.61 6.28 5.68
C PHE A 13 -3.71 5.24 5.44
N VAL A 14 -3.35 4.07 4.91
CA VAL A 14 -4.30 3.01 4.55
C VAL A 14 -3.99 1.71 5.29
N GLN A 15 -4.92 1.21 6.09
CA GLN A 15 -4.79 -0.10 6.71
C GLN A 15 -5.20 -1.22 5.74
N GLY A 16 -4.39 -2.27 5.61
CA GLY A 16 -4.66 -3.38 4.67
C GLY A 16 -4.40 -3.02 3.19
N GLY A 17 -3.52 -2.05 2.91
CA GLY A 17 -3.28 -1.53 1.56
C GLY A 17 -2.50 -2.44 0.61
N SER A 18 -2.10 -3.65 1.04
CA SER A 18 -1.30 -4.55 0.21
C SER A 18 -2.09 -5.34 -0.83
N ARG A 19 -3.40 -5.58 -0.62
CA ARG A 19 -4.21 -6.45 -1.47
C ARG A 19 -5.67 -6.00 -1.58
N GLY A 20 -6.39 -6.59 -2.54
CA GLY A 20 -7.81 -6.36 -2.75
C GLY A 20 -8.16 -4.88 -2.89
N ILE A 21 -9.19 -4.45 -2.16
CA ILE A 21 -9.69 -3.07 -2.19
C ILE A 21 -8.64 -2.09 -1.65
N GLY A 22 -7.90 -2.45 -0.59
CA GLY A 22 -6.87 -1.59 -0.01
C GLY A 22 -5.78 -1.22 -1.04
N ALA A 23 -5.33 -2.19 -1.84
CA ALA A 23 -4.37 -1.93 -2.92
C ALA A 23 -4.94 -1.03 -4.03
N ALA A 24 -6.23 -1.18 -4.36
CA ALA A 24 -6.88 -0.32 -5.33
C ALA A 24 -6.97 1.14 -4.84
N ILE A 25 -7.26 1.33 -3.55
CA ILE A 25 -7.31 2.64 -2.90
C ILE A 25 -5.92 3.29 -2.91
N VAL A 26 -4.87 2.59 -2.44
CA VAL A 26 -3.48 3.10 -2.44
C VAL A 26 -3.07 3.56 -3.84
N LYS A 27 -3.33 2.73 -4.86
CA LYS A 27 -3.03 3.07 -6.26
C LYS A 27 -3.78 4.31 -6.74
N ARG A 28 -5.05 4.47 -6.36
CA ARG A 28 -5.84 5.64 -6.75
C ARG A 28 -5.32 6.92 -6.10
N LEU A 29 -5.06 6.89 -4.79
CA LEU A 29 -4.56 8.03 -4.03
C LEU A 29 -3.18 8.47 -4.52
N ALA A 30 -2.27 7.51 -4.76
CA ALA A 30 -0.94 7.79 -5.31
C ALA A 30 -1.02 8.39 -6.72
N ARG A 31 -1.92 7.88 -7.58
CA ARG A 31 -2.15 8.45 -8.91
C ARG A 31 -2.61 9.90 -8.84
N GLU A 32 -3.39 10.28 -7.85
CA GLU A 32 -3.87 11.66 -7.66
C GLU A 32 -2.83 12.58 -6.97
N GLY A 33 -1.63 12.09 -6.67
CA GLY A 33 -0.51 12.89 -6.16
C GLY A 33 -0.34 12.87 -4.65
N ALA A 34 -1.05 11.99 -3.93
CA ALA A 34 -0.86 11.82 -2.50
C ALA A 34 0.39 10.99 -2.18
N ALA A 35 1.08 11.33 -1.10
CA ALA A 35 2.02 10.43 -0.44
C ALA A 35 1.23 9.43 0.42
N VAL A 36 1.32 8.14 0.11
CA VAL A 36 0.49 7.11 0.75
C VAL A 36 1.36 6.12 1.50
N ALA A 37 1.11 5.99 2.81
CA ALA A 37 1.64 4.90 3.63
C ALA A 37 0.53 3.85 3.83
N PHE A 38 0.88 2.56 3.83
CA PHE A 38 -0.09 1.52 4.13
C PHE A 38 0.49 0.40 4.97
N THR A 39 -0.36 -0.26 5.75
CA THR A 39 0.00 -1.44 6.53
C THR A 39 -0.62 -2.69 5.92
N TYR A 40 -0.05 -3.84 6.24
CA TYR A 40 -0.67 -5.14 5.98
C TYR A 40 -0.38 -6.10 7.12
N VAL A 41 -1.28 -7.05 7.32
CA VAL A 41 -1.03 -8.17 8.21
C VAL A 41 -0.49 -9.31 7.35
N SER A 42 0.82 -9.54 7.38
CA SER A 42 1.37 -10.87 7.09
C SER A 42 1.01 -11.74 8.29
N SER A 43 0.30 -12.86 8.04
CA SER A 43 0.48 -13.98 8.95
C SER A 43 1.97 -14.29 8.92
N ALA A 44 2.62 -14.32 10.08
CA ALA A 44 4.01 -14.72 10.18
C ALA A 44 4.13 -16.11 9.55
N GLU A 45 4.53 -16.15 8.28
CA GLU A 45 5.15 -17.31 7.69
C GLU A 45 6.29 -17.66 8.64
N ARG A 46 6.11 -18.75 9.40
CA ARG A 46 7.20 -19.36 10.14
C ARG A 46 8.37 -19.46 9.16
N PRO A 47 9.50 -18.78 9.37
CA PRO A 47 10.67 -19.08 8.60
C PRO A 47 10.96 -20.55 8.90
N MET A 48 10.82 -21.41 7.90
CA MET A 48 11.37 -22.76 8.00
C MET A 48 12.82 -22.59 8.41
N LEU A 49 13.15 -23.14 9.58
CA LEU A 49 14.51 -23.29 10.03
C LEU A 49 15.26 -24.11 8.98
N TRP A 50 15.99 -23.43 8.10
CA TRP A 50 16.92 -24.06 7.19
C TRP A 50 18.13 -24.50 8.00
N SER A 51 18.16 -25.78 8.38
CA SER A 51 19.38 -26.45 8.80
C SER A 51 20.10 -26.92 7.54
N VAL A 52 21.15 -26.19 7.16
CA VAL A 52 22.19 -26.75 6.28
C VAL A 52 23.12 -27.56 7.17
N LYS A 53 23.21 -28.85 6.88
CA LYS A 53 24.39 -29.63 7.18
C LYS A 53 25.35 -29.53 6.00
#